data_AF-A0A6L8LVQ1-F1
#
_entry.id   AF-A0A6L8LVQ1-F1
#
_cell.length_a   1.000
_cell.length_b   1.000
_cell.length_c   1.000
_cell.angle_alpha   90.00
_cell.angle_beta   90.00
_cell.angle_gamma   90.00
#
_symmetry.space_group_name_H-M   'P 1'
#
loop_
_entity.id
_entity.type
_entity.pdbx_description
1 polymer ?
#
loop_
_entity_poly.entity_id
_entity_poly.type
_entity_poly.pdbx_seq_one_letter_code
_entity_poly.pdbx_strand_id
1 'polypeptide(L)'
;MQVIFISATHRFGTSFKKNPQGTQYDICNLAYGDPIEPVNQPNMTFYGHGVQVKEIGLTKTALSSFENLKVGELIELIFTPNPENPRMNLVSGFKPIKNG
;
A
#
# COMPACT_ATOMS: atom_id res chain seq x y z
N MET A 1 -1.98 -11.81 -1.04
CA MET A 1 -1.48 -11.11 -2.24
C MET A 1 0.02 -10.98 -2.11
N GLN A 2 0.81 -11.46 -3.07
CA GLN A 2 2.28 -11.35 -3.03
C GLN A 2 2.71 -10.07 -3.72
N VAL A 3 3.61 -9.30 -3.09
CA VAL A 3 4.04 -8.00 -3.59
C VAL A 3 5.50 -7.74 -3.29
N ILE A 4 6.09 -6.80 -4.03
CA ILE A 4 7.42 -6.26 -3.71
C ILE A 4 7.23 -5.11 -2.72
N PHE A 5 7.77 -5.22 -1.51
CA PHE A 5 7.68 -4.17 -0.51
C PHE A 5 8.44 -2.90 -0.95
N ILE A 6 7.82 -1.73 -0.81
CA ILE A 6 8.47 -0.43 -1.07
C ILE A 6 8.54 0.39 0.21
N SER A 7 7.41 0.65 0.86
CA SER A 7 7.41 1.39 2.13
C SER A 7 6.12 1.18 2.90
N ALA A 8 6.19 1.36 4.22
CA ALA A 8 5.04 1.51 5.08
C ALA A 8 5.14 2.88 5.75
N THR A 9 4.08 3.68 5.71
CA THR A 9 4.09 5.04 6.23
C THR A 9 2.87 5.33 7.08
N HIS A 10 3.04 6.23 8.03
CA HIS A 10 1.96 6.78 8.84
C HIS A 10 2.12 8.30 8.87
N ARG A 11 1.08 8.99 8.42
CA ARG A 11 1.04 10.44 8.33
C ARG A 11 -0.23 10.94 8.99
N PHE A 12 -0.08 11.77 10.00
CA PHE A 12 -1.18 12.38 10.71
C PHE A 12 -0.96 13.88 10.88
N GLY A 13 -2.04 14.63 11.10
CA GLY A 13 -1.98 16.05 11.37
C GLY A 13 -3.22 16.78 10.88
N THR A 14 -3.09 18.09 10.65
CA THR A 14 -4.19 18.95 10.20
C THR A 14 -3.94 19.44 8.78
N SER A 15 -4.89 19.21 7.87
CA SER A 15 -4.87 19.75 6.51
C SER A 15 -5.72 21.01 6.44
N PHE A 16 -5.12 22.11 6.00
CA PHE A 16 -5.82 23.39 5.79
C PHE A 16 -6.17 23.64 4.31
N LYS A 17 -5.91 22.67 3.42
CA LYS A 17 -6.02 22.85 1.96
C LYS A 17 -7.42 23.24 1.47
N LYS A 18 -8.48 22.73 2.11
CA LYS A 18 -9.88 22.95 1.71
C LYS A 18 -10.71 23.65 2.78
N ASN A 19 -10.15 23.83 3.97
CA ASN A 19 -10.87 24.30 5.14
C ASN A 19 -9.92 25.14 6.01
N PRO A 20 -10.17 26.46 6.18
CA PRO A 20 -9.37 27.32 7.06
C PRO A 20 -9.39 26.91 8.54
N GLN A 21 -10.46 26.24 8.98
CA GLN A 21 -10.57 25.68 10.33
C GLN A 21 -9.78 24.37 10.49
N GLY A 22 -9.22 23.84 9.40
CA GLY A 22 -8.42 22.61 9.39
C GLY A 22 -9.28 21.35 9.38
N THR A 23 -8.77 20.30 8.75
CA THR A 23 -9.34 18.96 8.79
C THR A 23 -8.29 17.99 9.31
N GLN A 24 -8.57 17.34 10.44
CA GLN A 24 -7.69 16.30 10.97
C GLN A 24 -7.63 15.14 9.97
N TYR A 25 -6.44 14.61 9.76
CA TYR A 25 -6.22 13.43 8.96
C TYR A 25 -5.25 12.50 9.69
N ASP A 26 -5.47 11.21 9.49
CA ASP A 26 -4.63 10.16 10.04
C ASP A 26 -4.63 9.00 9.04
N ILE A 27 -3.54 8.88 8.28
CA ILE A 27 -3.43 8.02 7.11
C ILE A 27 -2.26 7.07 7.32
N CYS A 28 -2.53 5.77 7.30
CA CYS A 28 -1.50 4.75 7.31
C CYS A 28 -1.61 3.91 6.03
N ASN A 29 -0.48 3.73 5.35
CA ASN A 29 -0.46 3.26 3.97
C ASN A 29 0.77 2.40 3.69
N LEU A 30 0.60 1.40 2.83
CA LEU A 30 1.65 0.56 2.31
C LEU A 30 1.84 0.84 0.81
N ALA A 31 3.05 1.24 0.41
CA ALA A 31 3.45 1.25 -0.99
C ALA A 31 4.08 -0.10 -1.36
N TYR A 32 3.69 -0.63 -2.50
CA TYR A 32 4.21 -1.89 -3.02
C TYR A 32 4.36 -1.87 -4.54
N GLY A 33 5.27 -2.70 -5.04
CA GLY A 33 5.46 -2.95 -6.47
C GLY A 33 4.63 -4.13 -6.92
N ASP A 34 3.88 -3.91 -8.01
CA ASP A 34 3.17 -4.95 -8.76
C ASP A 34 3.77 -5.03 -10.18
N PRO A 35 4.08 -6.20 -10.73
CA PRO A 35 4.66 -6.30 -12.07
C PRO A 35 3.85 -5.53 -13.12
N ILE A 36 4.54 -4.82 -14.00
CA ILE A 36 3.88 -4.13 -15.11
C ILE A 36 3.34 -5.19 -16.08
N GLU A 37 2.00 -5.26 -16.16
CA GLU A 37 1.31 -6.06 -17.16
C GLU A 37 0.98 -5.19 -18.38
N PRO A 38 1.43 -5.56 -19.59
CA PRO A 38 1.11 -4.81 -20.79
C PRO A 38 -0.38 -4.91 -21.10
N VAL A 39 -0.98 -3.77 -21.47
CA VAL A 39 -2.38 -3.67 -21.86
C VAL A 39 -2.45 -3.19 -23.30
N ASN A 40 -3.18 -3.92 -24.14
CA ASN A 40 -3.47 -3.50 -25.50
C ASN A 40 -4.99 -3.47 -25.69
N GLN A 41 -5.53 -2.26 -25.79
CA GLN A 41 -6.94 -1.98 -26.03
C GLN A 41 -7.06 -1.12 -27.31
N PRO A 42 -8.20 -1.13 -28.01
CA PRO A 42 -8.37 -0.37 -29.25
C PRO A 42 -8.07 1.15 -29.13
N ASN A 43 -8.20 1.69 -27.92
CA ASN A 43 -7.97 3.10 -27.59
C ASN A 43 -6.68 3.35 -26.78
N MET A 44 -5.91 2.32 -26.41
CA MET A 44 -4.77 2.47 -25.52
C MET A 44 -3.79 1.30 -25.62
N THR A 45 -2.50 1.61 -25.77
CA THR A 45 -1.40 0.66 -25.58
C THR A 45 -0.55 1.09 -24.38
N PHE A 46 -0.33 0.17 -23.45
CA PHE A 46 0.49 0.36 -22.26
C PHE A 46 1.49 -0.79 -22.15
N TYR A 47 2.77 -0.47 -21.96
CA TYR A 47 3.85 -1.43 -21.75
C TYR A 47 4.98 -0.76 -20.96
N GLY A 48 5.82 -1.56 -20.31
CA GLY A 48 6.95 -1.07 -19.51
C GLY A 48 7.77 -2.20 -18.91
N HIS A 49 8.80 -1.85 -18.15
CA HIS A 49 9.68 -2.78 -17.45
C HIS A 49 9.66 -2.52 -15.95
N GLY A 50 9.78 -3.57 -15.14
CA GLY A 50 9.79 -3.48 -13.68
C GLY A 50 8.40 -3.56 -13.06
N VAL A 51 8.13 -2.69 -12.09
CA VAL A 51 6.88 -2.70 -11.31
C VAL A 51 6.16 -1.36 -11.35
N GLN A 52 4.83 -1.40 -11.37
CA GLN A 52 3.99 -0.27 -11.05
C GLN A 52 3.91 -0.11 -9.53
N VAL A 53 4.21 1.09 -9.04
CA VAL A 53 4.04 1.42 -7.62
C VAL A 53 2.56 1.66 -7.34
N LYS A 54 2.00 0.88 -6.41
CA LYS A 54 0.64 0.99 -5.93
C LYS A 54 0.65 1.26 -4.43
N GLU A 55 -0.45 1.83 -3.96
CA GLU A 55 -0.66 2.15 -2.56
C GLU A 55 -1.92 1.44 -2.05
N ILE A 56 -1.90 0.98 -0.80
CA ILE A 56 -3.03 0.35 -0.14
C ILE A 56 -3.04 0.68 1.35
N GLY A 57 -4.24 0.92 1.89
CA GLY A 57 -4.41 1.26 3.30
C GLY A 57 -3.82 0.18 4.23
N LEU A 58 -3.16 0.62 5.28
CA LEU A 58 -2.49 -0.20 6.29
C LEU A 58 -3.12 0.08 7.65
N THR A 59 -3.33 -0.94 8.47
CA THR A 59 -3.74 -0.72 9.87
C THR A 59 -2.59 -0.11 10.65
N LYS A 60 -2.86 0.91 11.47
CA LYS A 60 -1.83 1.57 12.28
C LYS A 60 -1.09 0.60 13.19
N THR A 61 -1.81 -0.38 13.73
CA THR A 61 -1.27 -1.42 14.61
C THR A 61 -0.30 -2.37 13.91
N ALA A 62 -0.34 -2.46 12.58
CA ALA A 62 0.55 -3.31 11.81
C ALA A 62 1.84 -2.60 11.36
N LEU A 63 1.95 -1.28 11.47
CA LEU A 63 3.07 -0.50 10.94
C LEU A 63 4.43 -1.00 11.45
N SER A 64 4.56 -1.24 12.76
CA SER A 64 5.82 -1.67 13.37
C SER A 64 6.31 -3.02 12.88
N SER A 65 5.41 -3.88 12.35
CA SER A 65 5.82 -5.17 11.78
C SER A 65 6.72 -5.00 10.56
N PHE A 66 6.62 -3.87 9.84
CA PHE A 66 7.37 -3.59 8.61
C PHE A 66 8.74 -2.93 8.86
N GLU A 67 9.11 -2.61 10.12
CA GLU A 67 10.33 -1.86 10.46
C GLU A 67 11.63 -2.52 9.95
N ASN A 68 11.66 -3.85 9.88
CA ASN A 68 12.85 -4.61 9.50
C ASN A 68 12.86 -5.02 8.02
N LEU A 69 11.81 -4.71 7.26
CA LEU A 69 11.76 -5.03 5.84
C LEU A 69 12.59 -4.04 5.03
N LYS A 70 13.35 -4.56 4.06
CA LYS A 70 14.07 -3.74 3.08
C LYS A 70 13.23 -3.56 1.83
N VAL A 71 13.40 -2.39 1.20
CA VAL A 71 12.85 -2.12 -0.12
C VAL A 71 13.25 -3.24 -1.09
N GLY A 72 12.28 -3.78 -1.82
CA GLY A 72 12.49 -4.85 -2.79
C GLY A 72 12.18 -6.26 -2.26
N GLU A 73 11.94 -6.43 -0.95
CA GLU A 73 11.62 -7.75 -0.40
C GLU A 73 10.25 -8.26 -0.87
N LEU A 74 10.18 -9.54 -1.22
CA LEU A 74 8.94 -10.21 -1.61
C LEU A 74 8.18 -10.66 -0.36
N ILE A 75 6.97 -10.14 -0.19
CA ILE A 75 6.13 -10.41 0.99
C ILE A 75 4.72 -10.80 0.58
N GLU A 76 4.06 -11.61 1.41
CA GLU A 76 2.64 -11.88 1.28
C GLU A 76 1.84 -11.02 2.24
N LEU A 77 0.98 -10.14 1.72
CA LEU A 77 0.14 -9.27 2.53
C LEU A 77 -1.04 -10.04 3.15
N ILE A 78 -1.30 -9.74 4.42
CA ILE A 78 -2.46 -10.19 5.18
C ILE A 78 -3.46 -9.04 5.24
N PHE A 79 -4.74 -9.34 5.04
CA PHE A 79 -5.81 -8.36 4.98
C PHE A 79 -6.87 -8.57 6.05
N THR A 80 -7.43 -7.46 6.53
CA THR A 80 -8.62 -7.44 7.37
C THR A 80 -9.61 -6.40 6.85
N PRO A 81 -10.93 -6.56 7.08
CA PRO A 81 -11.91 -5.54 6.73
C PRO A 81 -11.58 -4.20 7.39
N ASN A 82 -11.81 -3.09 6.68
CA ASN A 82 -11.71 -1.76 7.25
C ASN A 82 -12.91 -1.51 8.18
N PRO A 83 -12.69 -1.22 9.48
CA PRO A 83 -13.79 -0.94 10.41
C PRO A 83 -14.61 0.30 10.05
N GLU A 84 -14.01 1.28 9.35
CA GLU A 84 -14.69 2.52 8.94
C GLU A 84 -15.47 2.34 7.62
N ASN A 85 -15.06 1.39 6.79
CA ASN A 85 -15.74 1.08 5.54
C ASN A 85 -15.58 -0.42 5.21
N PRO A 86 -16.54 -1.27 5.65
CA PRO A 86 -16.46 -2.72 5.46
C PRO A 86 -16.39 -3.20 4.00
N ARG A 87 -16.62 -2.32 3.02
CA ARG A 87 -16.44 -2.63 1.58
C ARG A 87 -14.97 -2.59 1.14
N MET A 88 -14.07 -2.12 2.00
CA MET A 88 -12.65 -2.03 1.74
C MET A 88 -11.87 -2.90 2.72
N ASN A 89 -10.76 -3.47 2.26
CA ASN A 89 -9.80 -4.17 3.12
C ASN A 89 -8.60 -3.25 3.41
N LEU A 90 -7.99 -3.46 4.58
CA LEU A 90 -6.71 -2.88 4.98
C LEU A 90 -5.68 -4.00 5.11
N VAL A 91 -4.42 -3.68 4.85
CA VAL A 91 -3.30 -4.54 5.21
C VAL A 91 -3.18 -4.56 6.73
N SER A 92 -3.08 -5.74 7.31
CA SER A 92 -2.95 -5.94 8.76
C SER A 92 -1.63 -6.59 9.17
N GLY A 93 -0.73 -6.82 8.22
CA GLY A 93 0.56 -7.45 8.41
C GLY A 93 1.03 -8.15 7.13
N PHE A 94 2.09 -8.95 7.26
CA PHE A 94 2.62 -9.74 6.15
C PHE A 94 3.21 -11.06 6.63
N LYS A 95 3.49 -11.96 5.69
CA LYS A 95 4.36 -13.12 5.86
C LYS A 95 5.57 -13.00 4.94
N PRO A 96 6.79 -13.27 5.41
CA PRO A 96 7.96 -13.30 4.54
C PRO A 96 7.84 -14.48 3.56
N ILE A 97 8.16 -14.25 2.30
CA ILE A 97 8.28 -15.33 1.32
C ILE A 97 9.74 -15.75 1.29
N LYS A 98 10.02 -16.99 1.69
CA LYS A 98 11.37 -17.54 1.55
C LYS A 98 11.61 -17.80 0.07
N ASN A 99 12.49 -17.02 -0.53
CA ASN A 99 13.09 -17.41 -1.81
C ASN A 99 13.98 -18.61 -1.49
N GLY A 100 13.61 -19.78 -2.04
CA GLY A 100 14.40 -21.01 -1.94
C GLY A 100 15.74 -20.89 -2.67
#